data_AF-V2YFW9-F1
#
_entry.id   AF-V2YFW9-F1
#
_cell.length_a   1.000
_cell.length_b   1.000
_cell.length_c   1.000
_cell.angle_alpha   90.00
_cell.angle_beta   90.00
_cell.angle_gamma   90.00
#
_symmetry.space_group_name_H-M   'P 1'
#
loop_
_entity.id
_entity.type
_entity.pdbx_description
1 polymer ?
#
loop_
_entity_poly.entity_id
_entity_poly.type
_entity_poly.pdbx_seq_one_letter_code
_entity_poly.pdbx_strand_id
1 'polypeptide(L)'
;MSLFTGLRLSEVLGLTWDVIDFDNGTITVDRQLAPDAQRKAGVLFTTPKSHKVRIVSAADSVLSALKLQRQRQAEMQLKAGSVWSNPGGLVFTNEIGCPMSQRNVQARFKSLTKAAGLEGIRFHDTRHTYAVNSLRAGDDVKTVQGNLGHATAAFTLDRYGHVTERMRQDSAARMEGFIKNILNL
;
A
#
# COMPACT_ATOMS: atom_id res chain seq x y z
N MET A 1 -1.97 -0.19 5.31
CA MET A 1 -1.03 -0.13 4.17
C MET A 1 -1.77 -0.07 2.83
N SER A 2 -2.06 -1.19 2.15
CA SER A 2 -2.59 -1.20 0.76
C SER A 2 -3.77 -0.25 0.48
N LEU A 3 -4.77 -0.21 1.36
CA LEU A 3 -5.95 0.68 1.24
C LEU A 3 -5.63 2.18 1.17
N PHE A 4 -4.48 2.61 1.72
CA PHE A 4 -4.14 4.02 1.90
C PHE A 4 -2.84 4.41 1.18
N THR A 5 -2.15 3.46 0.56
CA THR A 5 -0.92 3.71 -0.20
C THR A 5 -0.96 3.14 -1.62
N GLY A 6 -1.97 2.33 -1.93
CA GLY A 6 -2.13 1.69 -3.24
C GLY A 6 -1.12 0.59 -3.54
N LEU A 7 -0.22 0.21 -2.63
CA LEU A 7 0.80 -0.82 -2.88
C LEU A 7 0.17 -2.20 -3.16
N ARG A 8 0.80 -2.97 -4.06
CA ARG A 8 0.41 -4.38 -4.31
C ARG A 8 0.77 -5.24 -3.10
N LEU A 9 0.11 -6.39 -2.93
CA LEU A 9 0.41 -7.31 -1.82
C LEU A 9 1.90 -7.72 -1.78
N SER A 10 2.48 -8.07 -2.93
CA SER A 10 3.90 -8.44 -3.00
C SER A 10 4.83 -7.27 -2.67
N GLU A 11 4.45 -6.04 -3.01
CA GLU A 11 5.18 -4.82 -2.64
C GLU A 11 5.09 -4.60 -1.12
N VAL A 12 3.90 -4.69 -0.52
CA VAL A 12 3.71 -4.59 0.94
C VAL A 12 4.54 -5.64 1.68
N LEU A 13 4.47 -6.90 1.28
CA LEU A 13 5.23 -7.98 1.92
C LEU A 13 6.74 -7.93 1.61
N GLY A 14 7.13 -7.14 0.60
CA GLY A 14 8.53 -6.90 0.25
C GLY A 14 9.12 -5.66 0.92
N LEU A 15 8.32 -4.87 1.65
CA LEU A 15 8.81 -3.69 2.36
C LEU A 15 9.83 -4.08 3.42
N THR A 16 10.90 -3.32 3.46
CA THR A 16 11.97 -3.41 4.45
C THR A 16 12.07 -2.09 5.22
N TRP A 17 12.68 -2.10 6.41
CA TRP A 17 12.72 -0.89 7.25
C TRP A 17 13.58 0.23 6.66
N ASP A 18 14.56 -0.08 5.82
CA ASP A 18 15.45 0.88 5.14
C ASP A 18 14.74 1.74 4.09
N VAL A 19 13.60 1.28 3.55
CA VAL A 19 12.85 2.01 2.52
C VAL A 19 11.74 2.91 3.08
N ILE A 20 11.60 2.98 4.41
CA ILE A 20 10.62 3.84 5.08
C ILE A 20 11.36 5.02 5.71
N ASP A 21 11.14 6.20 5.15
CA ASP A 21 11.66 7.45 5.66
C ASP A 21 10.58 8.11 6.52
N PHE A 22 10.75 8.06 7.84
CA PHE A 22 9.80 8.63 8.79
C PHE A 22 9.93 10.14 8.93
N ASP A 23 11.07 10.72 8.54
CA ASP A 23 11.32 12.16 8.68
C ASP A 23 10.70 12.91 7.52
N ASN A 24 10.84 12.38 6.30
CA ASN A 24 10.21 12.92 5.10
C ASN A 24 8.81 12.34 4.83
N GLY A 25 8.38 11.34 5.61
CA GLY A 25 7.08 10.71 5.47
C GLY A 25 6.88 9.95 4.16
N THR A 26 7.92 9.28 3.67
CA THR A 26 7.89 8.59 2.37
C THR A 26 8.18 7.10 2.47
N ILE A 27 7.67 6.35 1.49
CA ILE A 27 7.94 4.92 1.30
C ILE A 27 8.48 4.71 -0.10
N THR A 28 9.71 4.22 -0.20
CA THR A 28 10.31 3.82 -1.47
C THR A 28 9.85 2.41 -1.84
N VAL A 29 9.28 2.25 -3.03
CA VAL A 29 8.86 0.96 -3.58
C VAL A 29 9.80 0.58 -4.71
N ASP A 30 10.87 -0.12 -4.34
CA ASP A 30 11.95 -0.57 -5.22
C ASP A 30 12.02 -2.08 -5.41
N ARG A 31 11.27 -2.84 -4.59
CA ARG A 31 11.27 -4.30 -4.55
C ARG A 31 9.88 -4.85 -4.24
N GLN A 32 9.72 -6.14 -4.48
CA GLN A 32 8.57 -6.91 -4.03
C GLN A 32 9.02 -8.29 -3.55
N LEU A 33 8.30 -8.86 -2.59
CA LEU A 33 8.57 -10.21 -2.11
C LEU A 33 8.42 -11.20 -3.28
N ALA A 34 9.45 -12.00 -3.51
CA ALA A 34 9.44 -13.00 -4.58
C ALA A 34 8.33 -14.04 -4.32
N PRO A 35 7.75 -14.66 -5.37
CA PRO A 35 6.82 -15.77 -5.21
C PRO A 35 7.41 -16.95 -4.42
N ASP A 36 6.57 -17.72 -3.73
CA ASP A 36 6.99 -18.82 -2.85
C ASP A 36 7.93 -19.83 -3.55
N ALA A 37 7.70 -20.14 -4.83
CA ALA A 37 8.56 -21.02 -5.61
C ALA A 37 9.99 -20.46 -5.79
N GLN A 38 10.13 -19.15 -6.02
CA GLN A 38 11.44 -18.50 -6.16
C GLN A 38 12.14 -18.32 -4.80
N ARG A 39 11.38 -18.09 -3.72
CA ARG A 39 11.96 -18.05 -2.36
C ARG A 39 12.57 -19.37 -1.95
N LYS A 40 11.97 -20.50 -2.36
CA LYS A 40 12.56 -21.84 -2.18
C LYS A 40 13.88 -22.03 -2.93
N ALA A 41 14.11 -21.26 -3.99
CA ALA A 41 15.35 -21.23 -4.75
C ALA A 41 16.35 -20.16 -4.24
N GLY A 42 16.09 -19.56 -3.07
CA GLY A 42 16.99 -18.58 -2.43
C GLY A 42 16.75 -17.11 -2.82
N VAL A 43 15.78 -16.82 -3.70
CA VAL A 43 15.48 -15.45 -4.13
C VAL A 43 14.43 -14.84 -3.19
N LEU A 44 14.84 -13.91 -2.32
CA LEU A 44 13.91 -13.24 -1.39
C LEU A 44 13.08 -12.14 -2.06
N PHE A 45 13.73 -11.32 -2.89
CA PHE A 45 13.12 -10.16 -3.54
C PHE A 45 13.18 -10.27 -5.07
N THR A 46 12.22 -9.63 -5.72
CA THR A 46 12.25 -9.37 -7.17
C THR A 46 12.00 -7.89 -7.42
N THR A 47 12.33 -7.40 -8.61
CA THR A 47 11.96 -6.04 -9.04
C THR A 47 10.44 -5.90 -9.11
N PRO A 48 9.86 -4.72 -8.81
CA PRO A 48 8.43 -4.48 -8.96
C PRO A 48 7.96 -4.83 -10.37
N LYS A 49 6.71 -5.29 -10.53
CA LYS A 49 6.17 -5.68 -11.85
C LYS A 49 6.17 -4.55 -12.89
N SER A 50 6.24 -3.29 -12.44
CA SER A 50 6.38 -2.12 -13.33
C SER A 50 7.82 -1.89 -13.81
N HIS A 51 8.80 -2.61 -13.24
CA HIS A 51 10.24 -2.41 -13.41
C HIS A 51 10.73 -0.98 -13.11
N LYS A 52 9.96 -0.23 -12.32
CA LYS A 52 10.26 1.16 -11.95
C LYS A 52 10.17 1.34 -10.44
N VAL A 53 11.22 1.95 -9.88
CA VAL A 53 11.22 2.47 -8.51
C VAL A 53 10.26 3.65 -8.44
N ARG A 54 9.53 3.78 -7.34
CA ARG A 54 8.70 4.95 -7.06
C ARG A 54 8.73 5.29 -5.58
N ILE A 55 8.50 6.56 -5.27
CA ILE A 55 8.34 7.06 -3.91
C ILE A 55 6.87 7.40 -3.71
N VAL A 56 6.30 6.93 -2.61
CA VAL A 56 4.92 7.25 -2.21
C VAL A 56 4.98 8.06 -0.91
N SER A 57 4.47 9.29 -0.93
CA SER A 57 4.23 10.06 0.29
C SER A 57 3.11 9.39 1.07
N ALA A 58 3.40 9.00 2.32
CA ALA A 58 2.46 8.29 3.17
C ALA A 58 1.80 9.26 4.14
N ALA A 59 0.50 9.12 4.36
CA ALA A 59 -0.21 9.88 5.39
C ALA A 59 0.34 9.54 6.80
N ASP A 60 0.28 10.49 7.73
CA ASP A 60 0.79 10.32 9.11
C ASP A 60 0.19 9.12 9.84
N SER A 61 -1.09 8.82 9.58
CA SER A 61 -1.76 7.62 10.11
C SER A 61 -1.12 6.31 9.61
N VAL A 62 -0.61 6.31 8.37
CA VAL A 62 0.13 5.16 7.81
C VAL A 62 1.49 5.04 8.47
N LEU A 63 2.22 6.14 8.64
CA LEU A 63 3.52 6.16 9.34
C LEU A 63 3.37 5.72 10.80
N SER A 64 2.33 6.19 11.49
CA SER A 64 2.00 5.80 12.85
C SER A 64 1.70 4.30 12.95
N ALA A 65 0.94 3.74 11.99
CA ALA A 65 0.71 2.31 11.92
C ALA A 65 2.00 1.50 11.68
N LEU A 66 2.96 2.03 10.90
CA LEU A 66 4.27 1.42 10.71
C LEU A 66 5.12 1.49 11.98
N LYS A 67 5.09 2.58 12.74
CA LYS A 67 5.76 2.67 14.06
C LYS A 67 5.22 1.60 15.02
N LEU A 68 3.89 1.44 15.08
CA LEU A 68 3.26 0.39 15.88
C LEU A 68 3.64 -1.02 15.39
N GLN A 69 3.73 -1.21 14.08
CA GLN A 69 4.20 -2.49 13.52
C GLN A 69 5.64 -2.79 13.94
N ARG A 70 6.53 -1.78 14.01
CA ARG A 70 7.90 -1.96 14.49
C ARG A 70 7.93 -2.43 15.95
N GLN A 71 7.08 -1.86 16.81
CA GLN A 71 6.93 -2.30 18.19
C GLN A 71 6.45 -3.76 18.29
N ARG A 72 5.39 -4.11 17.54
CA ARG A 72 4.88 -5.49 17.48
C ARG A 72 5.94 -6.47 16.99
N GLN A 73 6.78 -6.06 16.05
CA GLN A 73 7.86 -6.90 15.55
C GLN A 73 8.94 -7.14 16.62
N ALA A 74 9.31 -6.11 17.38
CA ALA A 74 10.22 -6.26 18.51
C ALA A 74 9.65 -7.22 19.58
N GLU A 75 8.35 -7.15 19.86
CA GLU A 75 7.69 -8.12 20.74
C GLU A 75 7.73 -9.55 20.19
N MET A 76 7.51 -9.73 18.87
CA MET A 76 7.64 -11.04 18.23
C MET A 76 9.07 -11.57 18.32
N GLN A 77 10.06 -10.70 18.11
CA GLN A 77 11.47 -11.06 18.24
C GLN A 77 11.83 -11.53 19.65
N LEU A 78 11.37 -10.81 20.69
CA LEU A 78 11.57 -11.22 22.08
C LEU A 78 10.91 -12.57 22.38
N LYS A 79 9.69 -12.80 21.88
CA LYS A 79 8.96 -14.07 22.06
C LYS A 79 9.61 -15.24 21.31
N ALA A 80 10.13 -14.99 20.11
CA ALA A 80 10.79 -16.00 19.29
C ALA A 80 12.21 -16.34 19.79
N GLY A 81 12.87 -15.41 20.49
CA GLY A 81 14.21 -15.66 21.03
C GLY A 81 15.20 -16.06 19.94
N SER A 82 15.92 -17.16 20.15
CA SER A 82 16.96 -17.63 19.24
C SER A 82 16.47 -18.09 17.87
N VAL A 83 15.18 -18.40 17.72
CA VAL A 83 14.62 -18.81 16.42
C VAL A 83 14.19 -17.62 15.55
N TRP A 84 14.29 -16.40 16.06
CA TRP A 84 14.02 -15.19 15.29
C TRP A 84 15.05 -15.02 14.15
N SER A 85 14.57 -14.84 12.92
CA SER A 85 15.43 -14.59 11.77
C SER A 85 14.76 -13.65 10.77
N ASN A 86 15.27 -12.42 10.66
CA ASN A 86 14.86 -11.43 9.67
C ASN A 86 16.07 -10.72 9.03
N PRO A 87 17.00 -11.46 8.37
CA PRO A 87 18.20 -10.87 7.76
C PRO A 87 17.87 -9.91 6.62
N GLY A 88 16.69 -10.06 6.01
CA GLY A 88 16.22 -9.18 4.94
C GLY A 88 15.59 -7.87 5.44
N GLY A 89 15.50 -7.64 6.75
CA GLY A 89 14.96 -6.39 7.31
C GLY A 89 13.49 -6.13 6.98
N LEU A 90 12.69 -7.19 6.76
CA LEU A 90 11.28 -7.08 6.39
C LEU A 90 10.45 -6.39 7.46
N VAL A 91 9.50 -5.55 7.04
CA VAL A 91 8.51 -4.89 7.91
C VAL A 91 7.42 -5.85 8.39
N PHE A 92 6.99 -6.74 7.48
CA PHE A 92 5.92 -7.71 7.72
C PHE A 92 6.49 -9.12 7.65
N THR A 93 6.56 -9.76 8.81
CA THR A 93 7.09 -11.12 8.99
C THR A 93 6.04 -12.01 9.64
N ASN A 94 6.28 -13.31 9.66
CA ASN A 94 5.61 -14.20 10.60
C ASN A 94 6.21 -14.00 12.02
N GLU A 95 5.70 -14.80 12.96
CA GLU A 95 6.05 -14.77 14.38
C GLU A 95 7.54 -15.07 14.69
N ILE A 96 8.27 -15.69 13.76
CA ILE A 96 9.71 -15.99 13.88
C ILE A 96 10.59 -15.13 12.97
N GLY A 97 10.05 -14.06 12.38
CA GLY A 97 10.82 -13.11 11.57
C GLY A 97 10.95 -13.47 10.09
N CYS A 98 10.44 -14.64 9.69
CA CYS A 98 10.50 -15.10 8.31
C CYS A 98 9.46 -14.42 7.40
N PRO A 99 9.67 -14.42 6.07
CA PRO A 99 8.72 -13.82 5.14
C PRO A 99 7.35 -14.50 5.17
N MET A 100 6.29 -13.71 5.17
CA MET A 100 4.93 -14.26 5.09
C MET A 100 4.65 -14.89 3.73
N SER A 101 3.88 -15.99 3.69
CA SER A 101 3.37 -16.53 2.42
C SER A 101 2.25 -15.64 1.87
N GLN A 102 2.38 -15.22 0.62
CA GLN A 102 1.35 -14.44 -0.09
C GLN A 102 0.00 -15.16 -0.10
N ARG A 103 0.02 -16.48 -0.31
CA ARG A 103 -1.18 -17.33 -0.30
C ARG A 103 -1.88 -17.29 1.05
N ASN A 104 -1.13 -17.40 2.14
CA ASN A 104 -1.70 -17.39 3.50
C ASN A 104 -2.29 -16.03 3.83
N VAL A 105 -1.63 -14.93 3.44
CA VAL A 105 -2.17 -13.58 3.62
C VAL A 105 -3.47 -13.39 2.84
N GLN A 106 -3.54 -13.85 1.59
CA GLN A 106 -4.77 -13.79 0.79
C GLN A 106 -5.90 -14.64 1.39
N ALA A 107 -5.60 -15.86 1.84
CA ALA A 107 -6.58 -16.74 2.46
C ALA A 107 -7.11 -16.14 3.77
N ARG A 108 -6.22 -15.60 4.61
CA ARG A 108 -6.61 -14.92 5.86
C ARG A 108 -7.44 -13.67 5.58
N PHE A 109 -7.06 -12.86 4.59
CA PHE A 109 -7.85 -11.71 4.16
C PHE A 109 -9.26 -12.11 3.74
N LYS A 110 -9.40 -13.13 2.87
CA LYS A 110 -10.71 -13.65 2.44
C LYS A 110 -11.56 -14.14 3.63
N SER A 111 -10.93 -14.80 4.60
CA SER A 111 -11.64 -15.24 5.81
C SER A 111 -12.12 -14.07 6.66
N LEU A 112 -11.30 -13.02 6.80
CA LEU A 112 -11.66 -11.83 7.56
C LEU A 112 -12.78 -11.04 6.89
N THR A 113 -12.74 -10.87 5.56
CA THR A 113 -13.81 -10.18 4.83
C THR A 113 -15.12 -10.94 4.93
N LYS A 114 -15.08 -12.29 4.79
CA LYS A 114 -16.28 -13.12 4.97
C LYS A 114 -16.86 -12.97 6.38
N ALA A 115 -16.02 -12.98 7.42
CA ALA A 115 -16.46 -12.78 8.79
C ALA A 115 -17.07 -11.39 9.03
N ALA A 116 -16.65 -10.39 8.27
CA ALA A 116 -17.22 -9.04 8.28
C ALA A 116 -18.47 -8.89 7.39
N GLY A 117 -19.02 -9.97 6.82
CA GLY A 117 -20.18 -9.92 5.92
C GLY A 117 -19.86 -9.42 4.50
N LEU A 118 -18.58 -9.34 4.14
CA LEU A 118 -18.12 -8.88 2.83
C LEU A 118 -17.75 -10.08 1.94
N GLU A 119 -18.57 -10.36 0.93
CA GLU A 119 -18.33 -11.45 -0.02
C GLU A 119 -17.63 -10.98 -1.29
N GLY A 120 -16.86 -11.87 -1.92
CA GLY A 120 -16.20 -11.61 -3.20
C GLY A 120 -14.98 -10.68 -3.17
N ILE A 121 -14.65 -10.05 -2.04
CA ILE A 121 -13.53 -9.10 -1.94
C ILE A 121 -12.18 -9.85 -1.92
N ARG A 122 -11.30 -9.46 -2.84
CA ARG A 122 -9.91 -9.92 -2.97
C ARG A 122 -8.97 -8.86 -2.41
N PHE A 123 -7.77 -9.26 -1.99
CA PHE A 123 -6.81 -8.29 -1.44
C PHE A 123 -6.50 -7.16 -2.41
N HIS A 124 -6.44 -7.43 -3.72
CA HIS A 124 -6.17 -6.37 -4.71
C HIS A 124 -7.31 -5.35 -4.84
N ASP A 125 -8.52 -5.68 -4.40
CA ASP A 125 -9.62 -4.71 -4.39
C ASP A 125 -9.33 -3.56 -3.45
N THR A 126 -8.49 -3.75 -2.41
CA THR A 126 -8.01 -2.65 -1.56
C THR A 126 -7.25 -1.57 -2.34
N ARG A 127 -6.50 -1.98 -3.36
CA ARG A 127 -5.79 -1.06 -4.25
C ARG A 127 -6.74 -0.37 -5.22
N HIS A 128 -7.81 -1.05 -5.65
CA HIS A 128 -8.89 -0.41 -6.40
C HIS A 128 -9.60 0.65 -5.54
N THR A 129 -9.89 0.33 -4.28
CA THR A 129 -10.47 1.27 -3.30
C THR A 129 -9.59 2.49 -3.09
N TYR A 130 -8.27 2.31 -2.95
CA TYR A 130 -7.32 3.43 -2.89
C TYR A 130 -7.44 4.34 -4.11
N ALA A 131 -7.35 3.77 -5.32
CA ALA A 131 -7.39 4.54 -6.57
C ALA A 131 -8.69 5.36 -6.71
N VAL A 132 -9.84 4.72 -6.46
CA VAL A 132 -11.16 5.38 -6.55
C VAL A 132 -11.29 6.48 -5.50
N ASN A 133 -10.87 6.23 -4.26
CA ASN A 133 -11.00 7.22 -3.20
C ASN A 133 -10.04 8.40 -3.38
N SER A 134 -8.82 8.19 -3.87
CA SER A 134 -7.90 9.26 -4.24
C SER A 134 -8.49 10.17 -5.32
N LEU A 135 -9.00 9.58 -6.42
CA LEU A 135 -9.63 10.36 -7.49
C LEU A 135 -10.87 11.12 -7.00
N ARG A 136 -11.66 10.53 -6.09
CA ARG A 136 -12.81 11.19 -5.46
C ARG A 136 -12.39 12.35 -4.55
N ALA A 137 -11.32 12.18 -3.79
CA ALA A 137 -10.74 13.23 -2.95
C ALA A 137 -10.20 14.42 -3.78
N GLY A 138 -9.99 14.21 -5.08
CA GLY A 138 -9.58 15.25 -6.03
C GLY A 138 -8.15 15.13 -6.51
N ASP A 139 -7.47 14.01 -6.20
CA ASP A 139 -6.13 13.74 -6.74
C ASP A 139 -6.20 13.70 -8.27
N ASP A 140 -5.21 14.29 -8.92
CA ASP A 140 -5.09 14.19 -10.36
C ASP A 140 -4.67 12.76 -10.76
N VAL A 141 -5.05 12.38 -11.98
CA VAL A 141 -4.84 11.03 -12.50
C VAL A 141 -3.35 10.68 -12.61
N LYS A 142 -2.45 11.64 -12.83
CA LYS A 142 -1.01 11.38 -12.94
C LYS A 142 -0.42 11.08 -11.57
N THR A 143 -0.84 11.78 -10.52
CA THR A 143 -0.50 11.46 -9.13
C THR A 143 -0.95 10.05 -8.77
N VAL A 144 -2.21 9.71 -9.03
CA VAL A 144 -2.72 8.35 -8.76
C VAL A 144 -2.00 7.29 -9.59
N GLN A 145 -1.73 7.54 -10.87
CA GLN A 145 -0.95 6.66 -11.74
C GLN A 145 0.46 6.42 -11.18
N GLY A 146 1.13 7.48 -10.73
CA GLY A 146 2.45 7.46 -10.13
C GLY A 146 2.48 6.61 -8.87
N ASN A 147 1.59 6.88 -7.91
CA ASN A 147 1.49 6.15 -6.64
C ASN A 147 1.19 4.65 -6.85
N LEU A 148 0.37 4.34 -7.83
CA LEU A 148 0.07 2.96 -8.21
C LEU A 148 1.24 2.30 -8.97
N GLY A 149 2.09 3.05 -9.67
CA GLY A 149 3.11 2.49 -10.55
C GLY A 149 2.52 1.84 -11.79
N HIS A 150 1.45 2.42 -12.34
CA HIS A 150 0.91 2.02 -13.64
C HIS A 150 1.77 2.58 -14.78
N ALA A 151 1.99 1.76 -15.81
CA ALA A 151 2.79 2.16 -16.96
C ALA A 151 2.17 3.33 -17.75
N THR A 152 0.83 3.38 -17.80
CA THR A 152 0.09 4.43 -18.50
C THR A 152 -1.04 5.01 -17.64
N ALA A 153 -1.34 6.29 -17.87
CA ALA A 153 -2.51 6.95 -17.29
C ALA A 153 -3.82 6.33 -17.83
N ALA A 154 -3.83 5.88 -19.09
CA ALA A 154 -4.96 5.18 -19.71
C ALA A 154 -5.42 3.98 -18.88
N PHE A 155 -4.51 3.13 -18.39
CA PHE A 155 -4.88 2.03 -17.50
C PHE A 155 -5.57 2.49 -16.20
N THR A 156 -5.24 3.70 -15.72
CA THR A 156 -5.88 4.29 -14.53
C THR A 156 -7.24 4.91 -14.89
N LEU A 157 -7.33 5.60 -16.03
CA LEU A 157 -8.58 6.20 -16.53
C LEU A 157 -9.61 5.15 -16.93
N ASP A 158 -9.21 4.12 -17.69
CA ASP A 158 -10.10 3.04 -18.14
C ASP A 158 -10.62 2.22 -16.96
N ARG A 159 -9.84 2.12 -15.87
CA ARG A 159 -10.18 1.30 -14.70
C ARG A 159 -10.91 2.07 -13.59
N TYR A 160 -10.68 3.38 -13.47
CA TYR A 160 -11.12 4.21 -12.33
C TYR A 160 -11.66 5.60 -12.71
N GLY A 161 -11.53 6.03 -13.96
CA GLY A 161 -11.82 7.38 -14.44
C GLY A 161 -13.29 7.69 -14.71
N HIS A 162 -14.23 6.88 -14.21
CA HIS A 162 -15.64 7.22 -14.33
C HIS A 162 -15.97 8.41 -13.43
N VAL A 163 -16.14 9.58 -14.05
CA VAL A 163 -16.58 10.79 -13.35
C VAL A 163 -17.98 10.54 -12.79
N THR A 164 -18.09 10.58 -11.46
CA THR A 164 -19.38 10.50 -10.76
C THR A 164 -19.95 11.90 -10.52
N GLU A 165 -21.26 12.00 -10.32
CA GLU A 165 -21.89 13.28 -10.00
C GLU A 165 -21.29 13.92 -8.73
N ARG A 166 -21.00 13.09 -7.73
CA ARG A 166 -20.29 13.52 -6.52
C ARG A 166 -18.93 14.16 -6.82
N MET A 167 -18.16 13.61 -7.76
CA MET A 167 -16.86 14.20 -8.14
C MET A 167 -17.02 15.59 -8.79
N ARG A 168 -18.11 15.83 -9.52
CA ARG A 168 -18.41 17.16 -10.07
C ARG A 168 -18.75 18.15 -8.96
N GLN A 169 -19.59 17.74 -8.02
CA GLN A 169 -19.95 18.53 -6.84
C GLN A 169 -18.72 18.86 -5.98
N ASP A 170 -17.88 17.87 -5.69
CA ASP A 170 -16.63 18.06 -4.93
C ASP A 170 -15.67 19.00 -5.68
N SER A 171 -15.63 18.94 -7.02
CA SER A 171 -14.85 19.86 -7.84
C SER A 171 -15.35 21.30 -7.75
N ALA A 172 -16.67 21.51 -7.79
CA ALA A 172 -17.27 22.83 -7.60
C ALA A 172 -16.99 23.36 -6.18
N ALA A 173 -17.12 22.52 -5.15
CA ALA A 173 -16.84 22.88 -3.76
C ALA A 173 -15.37 23.28 -3.52
N ARG A 174 -14.41 22.59 -4.16
CA ARG A 174 -12.99 22.99 -4.11
C ARG A 174 -12.75 24.36 -4.76
N MET A 175 -13.41 24.64 -5.89
CA MET A 175 -13.31 25.96 -6.53
C MET A 175 -13.93 27.06 -5.66
N GLU A 176 -15.06 26.80 -5.01
CA GLU A 176 -15.68 27.72 -4.05
C GLU A 176 -14.72 28.03 -2.88
N GLY A 177 -14.07 27.02 -2.31
CA GLY A 177 -13.05 27.23 -1.27
C GLY A 177 -11.87 28.07 -1.73
N PHE A 178 -11.41 27.88 -2.98
CA PHE A 178 -10.35 28.70 -3.58
C PHE A 178 -10.80 30.15 -3.80
N ILE A 179 -12.02 30.37 -4.29
CA ILE A 179 -12.61 31.70 -4.47
C ILE A 179 -12.67 32.44 -3.12
N LYS A 180 -13.16 31.78 -2.07
CA LYS A 180 -13.23 32.37 -0.72
C LYS A 180 -11.85 32.74 -0.18
N ASN A 181 -10.86 31.87 -0.33
CA ASN A 181 -9.49 32.14 0.09
C ASN A 181 -8.86 33.33 -0.63
N ILE A 182 -9.14 33.53 -1.93
CA ILE A 182 -8.65 34.70 -2.68
C ILE A 182 -9.35 35.97 -2.22
N LEU A 183 -10.66 35.89 -1.98
CA LEU A 183 -11.50 37.03 -1.66
C LEU A 183 -11.51 37.37 -0.15
N ASN A 184 -10.80 36.61 0.69
CA ASN A 184 -10.86 36.68 2.15
C ASN A 184 -12.30 36.60 2.70
N LEU A 185 -13.14 35.76 2.08
CA LEU A 185 -14.53 35.49 2.49
C LEU A 185 -14.64 34.29 3.44
#